data_AF-A0A2G2WFL6-F1
#
_entry.id   AF-A0A2G2WFL6-F1
#
_cell.length_a   1.000
_cell.length_b   1.000
_cell.length_c   1.000
_cell.angle_alpha   90.00
_cell.angle_beta   90.00
_cell.angle_gamma   90.00
#
_symmetry.space_group_name_H-M   'P 1'
#
loop_
_entity.id
_entity.type
_entity.pdbx_description
1 polymer ?
#
loop_
_entity_poly.entity_id
_entity_poly.type
_entity_poly.pdbx_seq_one_letter_code
_entity_poly.pdbx_strand_id
1 'polypeptide(L)'
;MFPSVSYDILRAIGERCPNLSSINMVSKLVRSMSFDLLVEDFVAGSYCADRTPRKIPCFNLRSLSLVVHVISDDLLITVMHSLPRLELDLEDRPFMEPSVRDMTNIGLTALKFCECLIVFSIVRSERNYPSFKRVKNIGMFHVSERCRRLESVKLGGFAKVTEAGYSSILHSCRNLKKFEVLTSPLLSDSVFDNMIGVARKICKTLSMLDVGYIPKITDATIFTIISAAKALSDLSLRFCNEVIDAAIPILMYRPNHNSSQLQRLVLCNCRAWRYPGLLCAVLAVNLGAVMDGNGTKSDD
;
A
#
# COMPACT_ATOMS: atom_id res chain seq x y z
N MET A 1 -22.09 18.46 -19.35
CA MET A 1 -21.57 18.93 -18.04
C MET A 1 -21.73 17.76 -17.08
N PHE A 2 -20.69 16.93 -16.95
CA PHE A 2 -20.71 15.82 -15.98
C PHE A 2 -20.38 16.39 -14.60
N PRO A 3 -21.05 15.94 -13.53
CA PRO A 3 -20.82 16.50 -12.19
C PRO A 3 -19.39 16.15 -11.76
N SER A 4 -18.58 17.20 -11.73
CA SER A 4 -17.24 17.19 -11.19
C SER A 4 -17.37 17.14 -9.65
N VAL A 5 -16.84 16.13 -8.95
CA VAL A 5 -16.89 15.98 -7.46
C VAL A 5 -16.09 17.07 -6.70
N SER A 6 -16.63 18.27 -6.53
CA SER A 6 -15.93 19.39 -5.85
C SER A 6 -15.88 19.22 -4.32
N TYR A 7 -15.12 20.08 -3.62
CA TYR A 7 -15.22 20.24 -2.15
C TYR A 7 -16.68 20.31 -1.69
N ASP A 8 -17.51 21.04 -2.45
CA ASP A 8 -18.92 21.22 -2.13
C ASP A 8 -19.71 19.93 -2.25
N ILE A 9 -19.33 19.00 -3.12
CA ILE A 9 -19.96 17.69 -3.18
C ILE A 9 -19.57 16.84 -1.98
N LEU A 10 -18.29 16.78 -1.61
CA LEU A 10 -17.87 16.03 -0.42
C LEU A 10 -18.43 16.65 0.88
N ARG A 11 -18.50 17.99 0.95
CA ARG A 11 -19.15 18.72 2.02
C ARG A 11 -20.65 18.46 2.05
N ALA A 12 -21.35 18.57 0.92
CA ALA A 12 -22.78 18.29 0.84
C ALA A 12 -23.11 16.84 1.17
N ILE A 13 -22.25 15.88 0.77
CA ILE A 13 -22.35 14.49 1.17
C ILE A 13 -22.17 14.37 2.69
N GLY A 14 -21.16 15.02 3.28
CA GLY A 14 -20.94 15.02 4.72
C GLY A 14 -22.13 15.61 5.51
N GLU A 15 -22.69 16.72 5.03
CA GLU A 15 -23.83 17.40 5.66
C GLU A 15 -25.14 16.60 5.50
N ARG A 16 -25.39 15.99 4.33
CA ARG A 16 -26.63 15.25 4.05
C ARG A 16 -26.59 13.77 4.45
N CYS A 17 -25.40 13.20 4.64
CA CYS A 17 -25.20 11.79 4.98
C CYS A 17 -24.30 11.64 6.22
N PRO A 18 -24.75 12.04 7.42
CA PRO A 18 -23.93 12.03 8.64
C PRO A 18 -23.51 10.62 9.10
N ASN A 19 -24.17 9.58 8.58
CA ASN A 19 -23.86 8.17 8.86
C ASN A 19 -22.93 7.53 7.82
N LEU A 20 -22.48 8.28 6.81
CA LEU A 20 -21.61 7.74 5.78
C LEU A 20 -20.23 7.40 6.35
N SER A 21 -19.85 6.13 6.27
CA SER A 21 -18.61 5.60 6.86
C SER A 21 -17.53 5.28 5.84
N SER A 22 -17.87 5.14 4.56
CA SER A 22 -16.90 4.88 3.49
C SER A 22 -17.28 5.63 2.22
N ILE A 23 -16.30 6.23 1.57
CA ILE A 23 -16.40 6.85 0.26
C ILE A 23 -15.36 6.20 -0.64
N ASN A 24 -15.82 5.64 -1.75
CA ASN A 24 -14.96 5.12 -2.80
C ASN A 24 -15.30 5.80 -4.12
N MET A 25 -14.36 6.59 -4.65
CA MET A 25 -14.50 7.28 -5.93
C MET A 25 -13.47 6.75 -6.93
N VAL A 26 -13.83 5.65 -7.60
CA VAL A 26 -13.04 5.05 -8.69
C VAL A 26 -13.58 5.56 -10.02
N SER A 27 -13.24 6.78 -10.40
CA SER A 27 -13.73 7.29 -11.68
C SER A 27 -12.98 6.63 -12.86
N LYS A 28 -13.70 5.86 -13.69
CA LYS A 28 -13.29 5.48 -15.05
C LYS A 28 -13.63 6.56 -16.10
N LEU A 29 -14.44 7.57 -15.76
CA LEU A 29 -14.94 8.61 -16.68
C LEU A 29 -14.06 9.88 -16.75
N VAL A 30 -12.97 9.94 -15.99
CA VAL A 30 -12.11 11.13 -15.79
C VAL A 30 -10.94 11.19 -16.77
N ARG A 31 -11.10 10.55 -17.94
CA ARG A 31 -10.10 10.59 -19.01
C ARG A 31 -10.26 11.76 -19.98
N SER A 32 -11.36 12.50 -19.92
CA SER A 32 -11.56 13.70 -20.74
C SER A 32 -12.03 14.89 -19.90
N MET A 33 -11.07 15.78 -19.61
CA MET A 33 -11.23 17.17 -19.18
C MET A 33 -11.81 17.43 -17.76
N SER A 34 -11.11 18.33 -17.05
CA SER A 34 -11.57 19.09 -15.88
C SER A 34 -11.65 18.39 -14.50
N PHE A 35 -10.78 17.42 -14.21
CA PHE A 35 -10.56 16.96 -12.81
C PHE A 35 -9.46 17.73 -12.08
N ASP A 36 -8.58 18.43 -12.80
CA ASP A 36 -7.62 19.36 -12.17
C ASP A 36 -8.35 20.53 -11.51
N LEU A 37 -9.38 21.08 -12.17
CA LEU A 37 -10.30 22.06 -11.58
C LEU A 37 -11.03 21.51 -10.35
N LEU A 38 -11.21 20.19 -10.26
CA LEU A 38 -11.90 19.54 -9.16
C LEU A 38 -11.09 19.45 -7.89
N VAL A 39 -9.84 19.02 -8.03
CA VAL A 39 -8.91 18.94 -6.92
C VAL A 39 -8.43 20.34 -6.57
N GLU A 40 -8.31 21.24 -7.54
CA GLU A 40 -8.14 22.68 -7.28
C GLU A 40 -9.33 23.27 -6.55
N ASP A 41 -10.58 22.99 -6.91
CA ASP A 41 -11.77 23.42 -6.15
C ASP A 41 -11.86 22.70 -4.79
N PHE A 42 -11.42 21.44 -4.73
CA PHE A 42 -11.33 20.67 -3.49
C PHE A 42 -10.37 21.35 -2.52
N VAL A 43 -9.17 21.69 -2.98
CA VAL A 43 -8.09 22.36 -2.25
C VAL A 43 -8.46 23.83 -1.99
N ALA A 44 -8.80 24.62 -3.01
CA ALA A 44 -9.18 26.04 -2.89
C ALA A 44 -10.43 26.25 -2.02
N GLY A 45 -11.42 25.35 -2.10
CA GLY A 45 -12.63 25.38 -1.27
C GLY A 45 -12.43 24.90 0.16
N SER A 46 -11.36 24.13 0.41
CA SER A 46 -10.98 23.63 1.73
C SER A 46 -10.01 24.52 2.49
N TYR A 47 -9.62 25.69 1.99
CA TYR A 47 -8.91 26.70 2.79
C TYR A 47 -9.79 27.92 3.07
N CYS A 48 -9.71 28.45 4.29
CA CYS A 48 -10.22 29.78 4.64
C CYS A 48 -9.36 30.87 3.97
N ALA A 49 -9.86 32.11 3.92
CA ALA A 49 -9.10 33.25 3.37
C ALA A 49 -7.75 33.49 4.07
N ASP A 50 -7.57 32.96 5.29
CA ASP A 50 -6.33 32.97 6.07
C ASP A 50 -5.40 31.77 5.81
N ARG A 51 -5.71 30.93 4.79
CA ARG A 51 -5.02 29.68 4.46
C ARG A 51 -5.08 28.58 5.53
N THR A 52 -6.05 28.62 6.44
CA THR A 52 -6.32 27.49 7.34
C THR A 52 -7.26 26.47 6.69
N PRO A 53 -7.03 25.15 6.83
CA PRO A 53 -7.91 24.16 6.25
C PRO A 53 -9.28 24.12 6.96
N ARG A 54 -10.36 24.27 6.21
CA ARG A 54 -11.75 24.12 6.65
C ARG A 54 -12.02 22.65 6.99
N LYS A 55 -12.50 22.39 8.21
CA LYS A 55 -12.95 21.06 8.63
C LYS A 55 -14.09 20.58 7.73
N ILE A 56 -13.89 19.46 7.05
CA ILE A 56 -14.97 18.77 6.33
C ILE A 56 -15.94 18.22 7.39
N PRO A 57 -17.27 18.48 7.31
CA PRO A 57 -18.26 18.01 8.28
C PRO A 57 -18.56 16.50 8.18
N CYS A 58 -17.61 15.68 7.70
CA CYS A 58 -17.75 14.24 7.61
C CYS A 58 -17.44 13.58 8.96
N PHE A 59 -18.35 13.73 9.93
CA PHE A 59 -18.12 13.32 11.33
C PHE A 59 -17.89 11.82 11.56
N ASN A 60 -18.17 10.97 10.57
CA ASN A 60 -18.09 9.51 10.69
C ASN A 60 -17.32 8.79 9.57
N LEU A 61 -16.68 9.51 8.64
CA LEU A 61 -15.98 8.84 7.54
C LEU A 61 -14.74 8.10 8.05
N ARG A 62 -14.73 6.78 7.86
CA ARG A 62 -13.67 5.87 8.30
C ARG A 62 -12.82 5.37 7.16
N SER A 63 -13.28 5.45 5.91
CA SER A 63 -12.52 5.00 4.75
C SER A 63 -12.73 5.94 3.56
N LEU A 64 -11.63 6.36 2.94
CA LEU A 64 -11.61 7.21 1.76
C LEU A 64 -10.64 6.60 0.74
N SER A 65 -11.20 6.14 -0.38
CA SER A 65 -10.43 5.68 -1.54
C SER A 65 -10.71 6.59 -2.73
N LEU A 66 -9.65 7.19 -3.28
CA LEU A 66 -9.72 8.14 -4.39
C LEU A 66 -8.69 7.81 -5.46
N VAL A 67 -9.13 7.86 -6.73
CA VAL A 67 -8.24 7.91 -7.89
C VAL A 67 -8.19 9.34 -8.41
N VAL A 68 -7.04 10.00 -8.28
CA VAL A 68 -6.84 11.42 -8.63
C VAL A 68 -5.88 11.58 -9.81
N HIS A 69 -5.80 12.78 -10.38
CA HIS A 69 -4.87 13.07 -11.48
C HIS A 69 -3.42 13.16 -11.00
N VAL A 70 -3.19 13.92 -9.93
CA VAL A 70 -1.90 14.08 -9.25
C VAL A 70 -2.13 14.11 -7.74
N ILE A 71 -1.42 13.27 -7.01
CA ILE A 71 -1.30 13.34 -5.56
C ILE A 71 -0.34 14.47 -5.22
N SER A 72 -0.83 15.47 -4.49
CA SER A 72 -0.10 16.68 -4.09
C SER A 72 0.01 16.79 -2.56
N ASP A 73 0.93 17.65 -2.10
CA ASP A 73 1.05 17.97 -0.68
C ASP A 73 -0.24 18.57 -0.11
N ASP A 74 -0.86 19.50 -0.84
CA ASP A 74 -2.09 20.18 -0.41
C ASP A 74 -3.26 19.20 -0.26
N LEU A 75 -3.38 18.22 -1.16
CA LEU A 75 -4.39 17.17 -1.06
C LEU A 75 -4.20 16.37 0.24
N LEU A 76 -2.98 15.89 0.48
CA LEU A 76 -2.71 15.09 1.68
C LEU A 76 -2.90 15.93 2.95
N ILE A 77 -2.41 17.17 2.99
CA ILE A 77 -2.59 18.09 4.13
C ILE A 77 -4.07 18.27 4.45
N THR A 78 -4.87 18.56 3.42
CA THR A 78 -6.32 18.80 3.55
C THR A 78 -7.04 17.59 4.12
N VAL A 79 -6.79 16.41 3.54
CA VAL A 79 -7.45 15.16 3.95
C VAL A 79 -7.07 14.80 5.38
N MET A 80 -5.79 14.87 5.73
CA MET A 80 -5.31 14.51 7.08
C MET A 80 -5.78 15.48 8.16
N HIS A 81 -5.92 16.78 7.85
CA HIS A 81 -6.49 17.75 8.78
C HIS A 81 -7.99 17.55 9.00
N SER A 82 -8.70 17.19 7.93
CA SER A 82 -10.16 17.13 7.95
C SER A 82 -10.69 15.81 8.50
N LEU A 83 -9.93 14.72 8.34
CA LEU A 83 -10.37 13.36 8.60
C LEU A 83 -9.33 12.59 9.44
N PRO A 84 -9.16 12.92 10.75
CA PRO A 84 -8.07 12.39 11.57
C PRO A 84 -8.20 10.90 11.95
N ARG A 85 -9.34 10.26 11.66
CA ARG A 85 -9.66 8.86 12.02
C ARG A 85 -9.93 7.97 10.82
N LEU A 86 -9.39 8.34 9.67
CA LEU A 86 -9.66 7.75 8.37
C LEU A 86 -8.67 6.64 8.00
N GLU A 87 -9.12 5.66 7.23
CA GLU A 87 -8.33 4.79 6.38
C GLU A 87 -8.19 5.43 5.00
N LEU A 88 -6.96 5.70 4.57
CA LEU A 88 -6.68 6.44 3.34
C LEU A 88 -6.14 5.52 2.25
N ASP A 89 -6.71 5.66 1.06
CA ASP A 89 -6.21 5.06 -0.17
C ASP A 89 -6.24 6.07 -1.32
N LEU A 90 -5.06 6.47 -1.79
CA LEU A 90 -4.90 7.42 -2.89
C LEU A 90 -4.13 6.76 -4.04
N GLU A 91 -4.69 6.82 -5.24
CA GLU A 91 -4.01 6.40 -6.46
C GLU A 91 -3.97 7.54 -7.48
N ASP A 92 -2.82 7.74 -8.14
CA ASP A 92 -2.73 8.59 -9.33
C ASP A 92 -2.00 7.92 -10.50
N ARG A 93 -2.19 8.51 -11.69
CA ARG A 93 -1.61 8.05 -12.98
C ARG A 93 -1.29 9.26 -13.85
N PRO A 94 -0.30 10.08 -13.46
CA PRO A 94 -0.02 11.33 -14.16
C PRO A 94 0.55 11.06 -15.55
N PHE A 95 -0.05 11.62 -16.61
CA PHE A 95 0.41 11.41 -17.98
C PHE A 95 1.83 11.94 -18.24
N MET A 96 2.21 13.02 -17.53
CA MET A 96 3.52 13.67 -17.60
C MET A 96 4.08 13.86 -16.20
N GLU A 97 5.40 14.03 -16.08
CA GLU A 97 6.03 14.27 -14.78
C GLU A 97 5.51 15.56 -14.14
N PRO A 98 4.81 15.49 -13.00
CA PRO A 98 4.32 16.70 -12.34
C PRO A 98 5.51 17.43 -11.72
N SER A 99 5.77 18.68 -12.11
CA SER A 99 6.92 19.43 -11.62
C SER A 99 6.59 20.24 -10.35
N VAL A 100 5.53 21.05 -10.39
CA VAL A 100 5.22 22.01 -9.31
C VAL A 100 4.37 21.38 -8.20
N ARG A 101 3.29 20.67 -8.58
CA ARG A 101 2.27 20.16 -7.66
C ARG A 101 2.47 18.71 -7.21
N ASP A 102 3.61 18.12 -7.56
CA ASP A 102 3.91 16.75 -7.13
C ASP A 102 4.13 16.67 -5.61
N MET A 103 3.72 15.55 -5.04
CA MET A 103 3.93 15.23 -3.65
C MET A 103 5.40 15.30 -3.24
N THR A 104 5.66 15.86 -2.07
CA THR A 104 6.98 15.92 -1.44
C THR A 104 6.93 15.34 -0.03
N ASN A 105 8.07 15.40 0.69
CA ASN A 105 8.07 15.02 2.10
C ASN A 105 7.15 15.91 2.95
N ILE A 106 6.82 17.13 2.48
CA ILE A 106 5.98 18.10 3.20
C ILE A 106 4.57 17.55 3.39
N GLY A 107 3.96 16.96 2.35
CA GLY A 107 2.62 16.37 2.45
C GLY A 107 2.56 15.29 3.53
N LEU A 108 3.59 14.44 3.63
CA LEU A 108 3.67 13.38 4.65
C LEU A 108 3.82 13.92 6.08
N THR A 109 4.22 15.18 6.28
CA THR A 109 4.22 15.78 7.62
C THR A 109 2.81 15.96 8.17
N ALA A 110 1.79 15.99 7.32
CA ALA A 110 0.39 16.10 7.71
C ALA A 110 -0.12 14.87 8.49
N LEU A 111 0.57 13.74 8.41
CA LEU A 111 0.25 12.55 9.21
C LEU A 111 0.29 12.82 10.72
N LYS A 112 0.94 13.91 11.17
CA LYS A 112 0.88 14.37 12.56
C LYS A 112 -0.54 14.72 13.06
N PHE A 113 -1.48 14.97 12.15
CA PHE A 113 -2.87 15.29 12.47
C PHE A 113 -3.76 14.05 12.57
N CYS A 114 -3.28 12.86 12.16
CA CYS A 114 -4.01 11.61 12.32
C CYS A 114 -3.93 11.11 13.76
N GLU A 115 -5.07 10.68 14.32
CA GLU A 115 -5.15 10.07 15.65
C GLU A 115 -5.03 8.54 15.60
N CYS A 116 -5.53 7.90 14.53
CA CYS A 116 -5.76 6.45 14.49
C CYS A 116 -5.65 5.87 13.06
N LEU A 117 -4.61 6.21 12.29
CA LEU A 117 -4.45 5.65 10.94
C LEU A 117 -4.13 4.15 10.99
N ILE A 118 -5.06 3.32 10.50
CA ILE A 118 -4.94 1.85 10.44
C ILE A 118 -4.51 1.38 9.05
N VAL A 119 -5.04 2.02 8.01
CA VAL A 119 -4.73 1.73 6.61
C VAL A 119 -4.21 3.01 5.94
N PHE A 120 -3.06 2.91 5.30
CA PHE A 120 -2.45 4.01 4.55
C PHE A 120 -1.93 3.52 3.20
N SER A 121 -2.52 4.01 2.12
CA SER A 121 -2.16 3.66 0.76
C SER A 121 -1.94 4.91 -0.08
N ILE A 122 -0.76 5.01 -0.68
CA ILE A 122 -0.40 6.03 -1.68
C ILE A 122 0.33 5.31 -2.81
N VAL A 123 -0.30 5.30 -3.98
CA VAL A 123 0.20 4.57 -5.14
C VAL A 123 0.18 5.47 -6.36
N ARG A 124 1.35 5.69 -6.95
CA ARG A 124 1.44 6.13 -8.34
C ARG A 124 1.51 4.89 -9.22
N SER A 125 0.43 4.62 -9.92
CA SER A 125 0.19 3.33 -10.57
C SER A 125 1.14 3.10 -11.75
N GLU A 126 1.53 1.83 -11.94
CA GLU A 126 2.25 1.24 -13.07
C GLU A 126 3.69 1.69 -13.39
N ARG A 127 4.49 0.77 -13.95
CA ARG A 127 5.91 0.95 -14.35
C ARG A 127 6.14 2.06 -15.39
N ASN A 128 5.10 2.43 -16.14
CA ASN A 128 5.21 3.32 -17.30
C ASN A 128 4.92 4.78 -16.95
N TYR A 129 4.48 5.08 -15.73
CA TYR A 129 4.21 6.44 -15.30
C TYR A 129 5.40 7.04 -14.54
N PRO A 130 5.52 8.37 -14.54
CA PRO A 130 6.52 9.07 -13.74
C PRO A 130 6.44 8.64 -12.27
N SER A 131 7.58 8.51 -11.61
CA SER A 131 7.65 8.17 -10.19
C SER A 131 7.59 9.42 -9.31
N PHE A 132 7.23 9.27 -8.03
CA PHE A 132 7.49 10.28 -7.02
C PHE A 132 9.01 10.44 -6.85
N LYS A 133 9.56 11.53 -7.39
CA LYS A 133 11.00 11.84 -7.29
C LYS A 133 11.35 12.75 -6.10
N ARG A 134 10.35 13.40 -5.52
CA ARG A 134 10.54 14.43 -4.47
C ARG A 134 10.30 13.91 -3.05
N VAL A 135 9.83 12.68 -2.91
CA VAL A 135 9.71 11.96 -1.64
C VAL A 135 10.94 11.09 -1.42
N LYS A 136 11.57 11.22 -0.24
CA LYS A 136 12.78 10.50 0.19
C LYS A 136 12.48 9.76 1.51
N ASN A 137 13.49 9.12 2.08
CA ASN A 137 13.38 8.39 3.37
C ASN A 137 12.75 9.24 4.49
N ILE A 138 13.00 10.55 4.52
CA ILE A 138 12.40 11.48 5.50
C ILE A 138 10.87 11.39 5.50
N GLY A 139 10.25 11.28 4.33
CA GLY A 139 8.80 11.08 4.23
C GLY A 139 8.33 9.80 4.92
N MET A 140 9.05 8.69 4.71
CA MET A 140 8.73 7.42 5.37
C MET A 140 9.01 7.44 6.87
N PHE A 141 10.00 8.24 7.31
CA PHE A 141 10.23 8.46 8.74
C PHE A 141 9.02 9.11 9.39
N HIS A 142 8.40 10.11 8.76
CA HIS A 142 7.14 10.70 9.25
C HIS A 142 6.01 9.66 9.35
N VAL A 143 5.86 8.77 8.37
CA VAL A 143 4.90 7.66 8.43
C VAL A 143 5.18 6.78 9.64
N SER A 144 6.44 6.34 9.81
CA SER A 144 6.82 5.43 10.89
C SER A 144 6.70 6.03 12.29
N GLU A 145 6.95 7.33 12.45
CA GLU A 145 6.88 8.02 13.74
C GLU A 145 5.44 8.31 14.18
N ARG A 146 4.57 8.67 13.23
CA ARG A 146 3.19 9.13 13.52
C ARG A 146 2.16 8.01 13.44
N CYS A 147 2.38 7.00 12.59
CA CYS A 147 1.38 5.98 12.28
C CYS A 147 1.73 4.61 12.90
N ARG A 148 2.08 4.56 14.19
CA ARG A 148 2.51 3.32 14.88
C ARG A 148 1.43 2.23 14.99
N ARG A 149 0.17 2.57 14.74
CA ARG A 149 -0.99 1.66 14.78
C ARG A 149 -1.33 1.07 13.41
N LEU A 150 -0.55 1.35 12.37
CA LEU A 150 -0.80 0.82 11.03
C LEU A 150 -0.89 -0.71 11.05
N GLU A 151 -1.94 -1.22 10.42
CA GLU A 151 -2.14 -2.63 10.13
C GLU A 151 -1.95 -2.92 8.64
N SER A 152 -2.16 -1.92 7.77
CA SER A 152 -1.98 -2.07 6.33
C SER A 152 -1.30 -0.84 5.74
N VAL A 153 -0.22 -1.06 4.98
CA VAL A 153 0.45 0.02 4.26
C VAL A 153 0.75 -0.41 2.83
N LYS A 154 0.43 0.46 1.87
CA LYS A 154 0.69 0.25 0.45
C LYS A 154 1.33 1.48 -0.16
N LEU A 155 2.56 1.33 -0.66
CA LEU A 155 3.37 2.44 -1.15
C LEU A 155 3.88 2.11 -2.56
N GLY A 156 3.48 2.90 -3.56
CA GLY A 156 3.79 2.65 -4.95
C GLY A 156 4.45 3.83 -5.66
N GLY A 157 5.54 3.58 -6.37
CA GLY A 157 6.12 4.54 -7.32
C GLY A 157 7.10 5.54 -6.71
N PHE A 158 7.74 5.23 -5.59
CA PHE A 158 8.73 6.10 -4.94
C PHE A 158 10.16 5.84 -5.44
N ALA A 159 10.72 6.73 -6.26
CA ALA A 159 12.01 6.51 -6.91
C ALA A 159 13.24 6.83 -6.05
N LYS A 160 13.07 7.58 -4.96
CA LYS A 160 14.18 8.06 -4.09
C LYS A 160 14.11 7.56 -2.66
N VAL A 161 13.20 6.63 -2.37
CA VAL A 161 13.11 5.96 -1.07
C VAL A 161 13.91 4.66 -1.13
N THR A 162 14.78 4.46 -0.15
CA THR A 162 15.64 3.27 -0.02
C THR A 162 15.12 2.33 1.06
N GLU A 163 15.78 1.19 1.25
CA GLU A 163 15.51 0.23 2.31
C GLU A 163 15.46 0.85 3.71
N ALA A 164 16.18 1.94 3.99
CA ALA A 164 16.14 2.62 5.27
C ALA A 164 14.75 3.22 5.59
N GLY A 165 14.09 3.82 4.59
CA GLY A 165 12.76 4.41 4.75
C GLY A 165 11.69 3.33 4.94
N TYR A 166 11.73 2.26 4.15
CA TYR A 166 10.77 1.17 4.28
C TYR A 166 11.00 0.33 5.55
N SER A 167 12.25 0.07 5.90
CA SER A 167 12.61 -0.57 7.17
C SER A 167 12.06 0.20 8.35
N SER A 168 12.11 1.55 8.37
CA SER A 168 11.60 2.31 9.52
C SER A 168 10.12 2.03 9.81
N ILE A 169 9.33 1.81 8.76
CA ILE A 169 7.91 1.43 8.87
C ILE A 169 7.77 0.03 9.47
N LEU A 170 8.51 -0.96 8.95
CA LEU A 170 8.52 -2.33 9.46
C LEU A 170 8.96 -2.40 10.94
N HIS A 171 9.87 -1.53 11.38
CA HIS A 171 10.33 -1.48 12.77
C HIS A 171 9.32 -0.79 13.70
N SER A 172 8.69 0.28 13.24
CA SER A 172 7.84 1.13 14.08
C SER A 172 6.39 0.64 14.18
N CYS A 173 5.85 0.08 13.09
CA CYS A 173 4.46 -0.35 12.97
C CYS A 173 4.32 -1.82 13.39
N ARG A 174 4.29 -2.07 14.69
CA ARG A 174 4.39 -3.44 15.26
C ARG A 174 3.16 -4.32 15.05
N ASN A 175 2.04 -3.73 14.65
CA ASN A 175 0.78 -4.44 14.38
C ASN A 175 0.55 -4.64 12.87
N LEU A 176 1.55 -4.36 12.04
CA LEU A 176 1.40 -4.41 10.60
C LEU A 176 1.10 -5.84 10.13
N LYS A 177 0.00 -5.97 9.39
CA LYS A 177 -0.52 -7.22 8.80
C LYS A 177 -0.27 -7.27 7.30
N LYS A 178 -0.38 -6.12 6.61
CA LYS A 178 -0.16 -6.02 5.17
C LYS A 178 0.93 -4.99 4.87
N PHE A 179 1.95 -5.42 4.14
CA PHE A 179 3.02 -4.55 3.67
C PHE A 179 3.16 -4.70 2.16
N GLU A 180 2.80 -3.65 1.43
CA GLU A 180 2.90 -3.62 -0.03
C GLU A 180 3.81 -2.48 -0.45
N VAL A 181 4.92 -2.78 -1.15
CA VAL A 181 5.81 -1.79 -1.74
C VAL A 181 5.98 -2.11 -3.21
N LEU A 182 5.53 -1.20 -4.06
CA LEU A 182 5.49 -1.39 -5.51
C LEU A 182 6.39 -0.37 -6.21
N THR A 183 7.02 -0.78 -7.30
CA THR A 183 7.76 0.14 -8.20
C THR A 183 8.78 1.00 -7.44
N SER A 184 9.59 0.37 -6.59
CA SER A 184 10.61 1.02 -5.77
C SER A 184 12.01 0.59 -6.20
N PRO A 185 12.66 1.29 -7.16
CA PRO A 185 13.88 0.80 -7.83
C PRO A 185 15.12 0.75 -6.93
N LEU A 186 15.11 1.46 -5.80
CA LEU A 186 16.20 1.46 -4.83
C LEU A 186 16.03 0.41 -3.74
N LEU A 187 14.88 -0.27 -3.65
CA LEU A 187 14.65 -1.31 -2.66
C LEU A 187 15.39 -2.60 -3.06
N SER A 188 16.02 -3.24 -2.08
CA SER A 188 16.68 -4.54 -2.18
C SER A 188 16.30 -5.46 -1.02
N ASP A 189 16.79 -6.70 -1.04
CA ASP A 189 16.53 -7.71 0.00
C ASP A 189 16.82 -7.24 1.43
N SER A 190 17.80 -6.35 1.59
CA SER A 190 18.22 -5.79 2.88
C SER A 190 17.13 -5.07 3.69
N VAL A 191 15.99 -4.73 3.06
CA VAL A 191 14.82 -4.21 3.79
C VAL A 191 14.28 -5.21 4.82
N PHE A 192 14.52 -6.50 4.60
CA PHE A 192 14.02 -7.57 5.46
C PHE A 192 15.05 -8.13 6.44
N ASP A 193 16.32 -7.73 6.37
CA ASP A 193 17.40 -8.28 7.23
C ASP A 193 17.06 -8.21 8.72
N ASN A 194 16.41 -7.13 9.14
CA ASN A 194 16.05 -6.91 10.53
C ASN A 194 14.75 -7.61 10.97
N MET A 195 14.02 -8.28 10.07
CA MET A 195 12.85 -9.09 10.43
C MET A 195 13.24 -10.24 11.36
N ILE A 196 14.40 -10.87 11.13
CA ILE A 196 14.91 -11.96 11.96
C ILE A 196 15.37 -11.45 13.34
N GLY A 197 15.79 -10.18 13.41
CA GLY A 197 16.31 -9.53 14.61
C GLY A 197 15.28 -8.76 15.43
N VAL A 198 15.44 -7.43 15.47
CA VAL A 198 14.73 -6.51 16.37
C VAL A 198 13.24 -6.39 16.03
N ALA A 199 12.85 -6.62 14.77
CA ALA A 199 11.46 -6.55 14.32
C ALA A 199 10.64 -7.84 14.56
N ARG A 200 11.03 -8.69 15.52
CA ARG A 200 10.40 -10.01 15.79
C ARG A 200 8.87 -10.00 15.99
N LYS A 201 8.28 -8.86 16.38
CA LYS A 201 6.82 -8.74 16.50
C LYS A 201 6.12 -8.76 15.13
N ILE A 202 6.66 -8.07 14.13
CA ILE A 202 6.04 -7.99 12.79
C ILE A 202 5.97 -9.36 12.12
N CYS A 203 6.93 -10.23 12.42
CA CYS A 203 6.97 -11.61 11.98
C CYS A 203 5.75 -12.45 12.40
N LYS A 204 5.09 -12.07 13.50
CA LYS A 204 3.88 -12.74 14.00
C LYS A 204 2.58 -12.13 13.48
N THR A 205 2.65 -10.93 12.89
CA THR A 205 1.45 -10.18 12.46
C THR A 205 1.35 -10.09 10.94
N LEU A 206 2.47 -10.04 10.23
CA LEU A 206 2.53 -9.88 8.79
C LEU A 206 1.94 -11.12 8.10
N SER A 207 0.74 -10.94 7.55
CA SER A 207 -0.01 -11.96 6.81
C SER A 207 0.10 -11.78 5.31
N MET A 208 0.31 -10.56 4.82
CA MET A 208 0.41 -10.26 3.39
C MET A 208 1.64 -9.40 3.08
N LEU A 209 2.40 -9.83 2.07
CA LEU A 209 3.56 -9.12 1.56
C LEU A 209 3.50 -9.04 0.04
N ASP A 210 3.55 -7.82 -0.50
CA ASP A 210 3.72 -7.58 -1.94
C ASP A 210 4.95 -6.69 -2.17
N VAL A 211 5.97 -7.24 -2.81
CA VAL A 211 7.16 -6.46 -3.24
C VAL A 211 7.32 -6.52 -4.76
N GLY A 212 6.21 -6.37 -5.47
CA GLY A 212 6.17 -6.40 -6.91
C GLY A 212 6.93 -5.24 -7.59
N TYR A 213 7.45 -5.54 -8.79
CA TYR A 213 8.14 -4.62 -9.68
C TYR A 213 9.46 -4.05 -9.13
N ILE A 214 10.09 -4.74 -8.18
CA ILE A 214 11.35 -4.33 -7.59
C ILE A 214 12.51 -5.15 -8.19
N PRO A 215 13.42 -4.52 -8.96
CA PRO A 215 14.42 -5.27 -9.73
C PRO A 215 15.54 -5.89 -8.89
N LYS A 216 15.75 -5.43 -7.64
CA LYS A 216 16.83 -5.92 -6.76
C LYS A 216 16.34 -6.88 -5.67
N ILE A 217 15.10 -7.36 -5.78
CA ILE A 217 14.60 -8.45 -4.92
C ILE A 217 15.01 -9.77 -5.55
N THR A 218 15.68 -10.58 -4.75
CA THR A 218 16.21 -11.90 -5.12
C THR A 218 15.63 -12.98 -4.21
N ASP A 219 16.10 -14.20 -4.40
CA ASP A 219 15.81 -15.34 -3.54
C ASP A 219 16.15 -15.09 -2.06
N ALA A 220 17.10 -14.20 -1.75
CA ALA A 220 17.46 -13.87 -0.37
C ALA A 220 16.25 -13.36 0.44
N THR A 221 15.39 -12.53 -0.17
CA THR A 221 14.13 -12.10 0.45
C THR A 221 13.24 -13.30 0.80
N ILE A 222 13.15 -14.29 -0.09
CA ILE A 222 12.35 -15.50 0.13
C ILE A 222 12.86 -16.27 1.36
N PHE A 223 14.17 -16.50 1.46
CA PHE A 223 14.79 -17.18 2.60
C PHE A 223 14.51 -16.45 3.93
N THR A 224 14.65 -15.13 3.93
CA THR A 224 14.40 -14.29 5.10
C THR A 224 12.93 -14.36 5.52
N ILE A 225 11.99 -14.25 4.58
CA ILE A 225 10.55 -14.31 4.84
C ILE A 225 10.14 -15.68 5.37
N ILE A 226 10.61 -16.77 4.75
CA ILE A 226 10.32 -18.14 5.20
C ILE A 226 10.85 -18.36 6.62
N SER A 227 12.01 -17.82 6.95
CA SER A 227 12.59 -17.98 8.29
C SER A 227 11.87 -17.14 9.34
N ALA A 228 11.43 -15.93 8.98
CA ALA A 228 10.94 -14.94 9.92
C ALA A 228 9.41 -14.88 10.02
N ALA A 229 8.69 -14.79 8.90
CA ALA A 229 7.28 -14.44 8.85
C ALA A 229 6.34 -15.65 9.10
N LYS A 230 5.97 -15.83 10.37
CA LYS A 230 5.14 -16.95 10.85
C LYS A 230 3.67 -16.84 10.49
N ALA A 231 3.15 -15.64 10.24
CA ALA A 231 1.73 -15.43 9.95
C ALA A 231 1.44 -15.27 8.45
N LEU A 232 2.45 -15.35 7.58
CA LEU A 232 2.32 -15.00 6.18
C LEU A 232 1.47 -16.02 5.42
N SER A 233 0.34 -15.56 4.89
CA SER A 233 -0.61 -16.28 4.03
C SER A 233 -0.52 -15.86 2.57
N ASP A 234 -0.15 -14.60 2.29
CA ASP A 234 -0.16 -14.04 0.95
C ASP A 234 1.21 -13.43 0.60
N LEU A 235 1.83 -13.92 -0.47
CA LEU A 235 3.10 -13.42 -0.99
C LEU A 235 2.99 -13.09 -2.48
N SER A 236 3.38 -11.88 -2.86
CA SER A 236 3.51 -11.44 -4.25
C SER A 236 4.93 -10.93 -4.52
N LEU A 237 5.60 -11.53 -5.50
CA LEU A 237 6.92 -11.16 -6.02
C LEU A 237 6.84 -10.84 -7.52
N ARG A 238 5.69 -10.33 -7.97
CA ARG A 238 5.42 -10.06 -9.40
C ARG A 238 6.50 -9.18 -10.02
N PHE A 239 6.99 -9.54 -11.19
CA PHE A 239 7.98 -8.79 -11.97
C PHE A 239 9.30 -8.51 -11.23
N CYS A 240 9.64 -9.34 -10.24
CA CYS A 240 10.98 -9.41 -9.64
C CYS A 240 11.82 -10.37 -10.50
N ASN A 241 12.70 -9.80 -11.32
CA ASN A 241 13.40 -10.54 -12.37
C ASN A 241 14.53 -11.45 -11.85
N GLU A 242 15.06 -11.14 -10.66
CA GLU A 242 16.19 -11.85 -10.05
C GLU A 242 15.75 -12.97 -9.09
N VAL A 243 14.44 -13.22 -8.98
CA VAL A 243 13.91 -14.41 -8.31
C VAL A 243 13.97 -15.59 -9.28
N ILE A 244 14.69 -16.65 -8.89
CA ILE A 244 14.92 -17.86 -9.69
C ILE A 244 14.16 -19.06 -9.12
N ASP A 245 14.02 -20.11 -9.93
CA ASP A 245 13.22 -21.30 -9.61
C ASP A 245 13.62 -22.02 -8.32
N ALA A 246 14.91 -21.94 -7.95
CA ALA A 246 15.48 -22.67 -6.83
C ALA A 246 14.89 -22.27 -5.46
N ALA A 247 14.36 -21.04 -5.34
CA ALA A 247 13.76 -20.58 -4.08
C ALA A 247 12.30 -21.02 -3.86
N ILE A 248 11.63 -21.52 -4.91
CA ILE A 248 10.20 -21.86 -4.83
C ILE A 248 9.91 -23.12 -4.02
N PRO A 249 10.68 -24.23 -4.15
CA PRO A 249 10.51 -25.39 -3.27
C PRO A 249 10.62 -25.04 -1.79
N ILE A 250 11.43 -24.02 -1.47
CA ILE A 250 11.68 -23.54 -0.11
C ILE A 250 10.47 -22.76 0.41
N LEU A 251 9.75 -22.03 -0.45
CA LEU A 251 8.47 -21.40 -0.08
C LEU A 251 7.41 -22.44 0.28
N MET A 252 7.43 -23.61 -0.37
CA MET A 252 6.47 -24.69 -0.14
C MET A 252 6.82 -25.54 1.08
N TYR A 253 8.11 -25.79 1.30
CA TYR A 253 8.60 -26.52 2.46
C TYR A 253 8.97 -25.52 3.56
N ARG A 254 8.01 -25.18 4.43
CA ARG A 254 8.21 -24.36 5.63
C ARG A 254 8.49 -25.26 6.86
N PRO A 255 9.72 -25.75 7.09
CA PRO A 255 10.02 -26.77 8.11
C PRO A 255 9.71 -26.34 9.54
N ASN A 256 9.57 -25.04 9.81
CA ASN A 256 9.41 -24.48 11.16
C ASN A 256 8.04 -23.81 11.41
N HIS A 257 7.05 -23.98 10.51
CA HIS A 257 5.73 -23.32 10.62
C HIS A 257 4.59 -24.32 10.52
N ASN A 258 4.19 -24.88 11.67
CA ASN A 258 3.19 -25.95 11.75
C ASN A 258 1.73 -25.51 11.44
N SER A 259 1.46 -24.22 11.19
CA SER A 259 0.08 -23.71 11.11
C SER A 259 -0.19 -22.61 10.07
N SER A 260 0.81 -22.14 9.32
CA SER A 260 0.65 -21.07 8.32
C SER A 260 1.12 -21.53 6.95
N GLN A 261 0.24 -22.27 6.27
CA GLN A 261 0.43 -22.53 4.86
C GLN A 261 0.22 -21.23 4.08
N LEU A 262 1.09 -21.01 3.09
CA LEU A 262 0.91 -19.92 2.15
C LEU A 262 -0.34 -20.21 1.31
N GLN A 263 -1.36 -19.36 1.43
CA GLN A 263 -2.64 -19.51 0.74
C GLN A 263 -2.61 -18.88 -0.65
N ARG A 264 -1.81 -17.83 -0.83
CA ARG A 264 -1.68 -17.11 -2.10
C ARG A 264 -0.22 -16.85 -2.41
N LEU A 265 0.23 -17.35 -3.56
CA LEU A 265 1.54 -17.05 -4.12
C LEU A 265 1.37 -16.46 -5.51
N VAL A 266 1.86 -15.24 -5.70
CA VAL A 266 1.85 -14.56 -7.00
C VAL A 266 3.27 -14.30 -7.46
N LEU A 267 3.74 -15.14 -8.36
CA LEU A 267 4.98 -14.96 -9.12
C LEU A 267 4.51 -14.69 -10.53
N CYS A 268 4.69 -13.51 -11.12
CA CYS A 268 4.33 -13.25 -12.52
C CYS A 268 5.51 -12.60 -13.21
N ASN A 269 5.94 -13.10 -14.37
CA ASN A 269 7.09 -12.55 -15.11
C ASN A 269 8.38 -12.45 -14.27
N CYS A 270 8.54 -13.34 -13.29
CA CYS A 270 9.84 -13.67 -12.72
C CYS A 270 10.58 -14.57 -13.72
N ARG A 271 11.91 -14.53 -13.77
CA ARG A 271 12.68 -15.43 -14.66
C ARG A 271 12.40 -16.93 -14.41
N ALA A 272 11.83 -17.24 -13.25
CA ALA A 272 11.27 -18.53 -12.87
C ALA A 272 10.20 -19.11 -13.83
N TRP A 273 9.52 -18.29 -14.65
CA TRP A 273 8.43 -18.76 -15.54
C TRP A 273 8.88 -19.62 -16.74
N ARG A 274 10.16 -19.99 -16.83
CA ARG A 274 10.68 -20.80 -17.93
C ARG A 274 10.45 -22.31 -17.78
N TYR A 275 9.97 -22.79 -16.63
CA TYR A 275 9.83 -24.24 -16.37
C TYR A 275 8.40 -24.68 -15.96
N PRO A 276 7.93 -25.85 -16.43
CA PRO A 276 6.59 -26.39 -16.13
C PRO A 276 6.35 -26.72 -14.64
N GLY A 277 7.39 -26.81 -13.81
CA GLY A 277 7.26 -27.02 -12.36
C GLY A 277 6.55 -25.86 -11.63
N LEU A 278 6.58 -24.65 -12.19
CA LEU A 278 5.87 -23.49 -11.64
C LEU A 278 4.35 -23.64 -11.71
N LEU A 279 3.84 -24.24 -12.80
CA LEU A 279 2.41 -24.48 -12.98
C LEU A 279 1.91 -25.45 -11.90
N CYS A 280 2.69 -26.49 -11.59
CA CYS A 280 2.40 -27.41 -10.50
C CYS A 280 2.41 -26.74 -9.12
N ALA A 281 3.37 -25.84 -8.84
CA ALA A 281 3.43 -25.13 -7.55
C ALA A 281 2.25 -24.16 -7.35
N VAL A 282 1.87 -23.42 -8.39
CA VAL A 282 0.69 -22.53 -8.36
C VAL A 282 -0.61 -23.34 -8.20
N LEU A 283 -0.71 -24.50 -8.85
CA LEU A 283 -1.85 -25.41 -8.68
C LEU A 283 -1.87 -26.03 -7.27
N ALA A 284 -0.72 -26.41 -6.70
CA ALA A 284 -0.63 -26.98 -5.36
C ALA A 284 -1.07 -25.99 -4.26
N VAL A 285 -0.70 -24.71 -4.38
CA VAL A 285 -1.17 -23.65 -3.46
C VAL A 285 -2.69 -23.47 -3.55
N ASN A 286 -3.26 -23.53 -4.76
CA ASN A 286 -4.71 -23.48 -4.94
C ASN A 286 -5.42 -24.76 -4.47
N LEU A 287 -4.79 -25.94 -4.60
CA LEU A 287 -5.35 -27.22 -4.17
C LEU A 287 -5.31 -27.39 -2.64
N GLY A 288 -4.28 -26.90 -1.95
CA GLY A 288 -4.22 -26.89 -0.48
C GLY A 288 -5.39 -26.10 0.14
N ALA A 289 -5.82 -25.00 -0.51
CA ALA A 289 -7.00 -24.24 -0.12
C ALA A 289 -8.34 -24.96 -0.40
N VAL A 290 -8.35 -25.95 -1.30
CA VAL A 290 -9.55 -26.76 -1.62
C VAL A 290 -9.65 -28.00 -0.72
N MET A 291 -8.52 -28.57 -0.27
CA MET A 291 -8.53 -29.77 0.57
C MET A 291 -8.89 -29.52 2.05
N ASP A 292 -8.75 -28.28 2.55
CA ASP A 292 -9.22 -27.90 3.91
C ASP A 292 -10.76 -27.69 3.99
N GLY A 293 -11.49 -27.85 2.87
CA GLY A 293 -12.94 -27.68 2.79
C GLY A 293 -13.79 -28.95 2.93
N ASN A 294 -13.18 -30.14 2.94
CA ASN A 294 -13.89 -31.43 3.01
C ASN A 294 -13.58 -32.19 4.31
N GLY A 295 -13.80 -31.52 5.44
CA GLY A 295 -13.91 -32.16 6.75
C GLY A 295 -15.36 -32.50 7.10
N THR A 296 -16.08 -33.26 6.27
CA THR A 296 -17.32 -33.90 6.73
C THR A 296 -16.95 -35.18 7.46
N LYS A 297 -17.21 -35.18 8.77
CA LYS A 297 -17.21 -36.33 9.67
C LYS A 297 -17.77 -37.57 8.96
N SER A 298 -16.98 -38.62 8.88
CA SER A 298 -17.50 -39.98 8.81
C SER A 298 -17.71 -40.44 10.25
N ASP A 299 -18.96 -40.36 10.70
CA ASP A 299 -19.42 -41.15 11.84
C ASP A 299 -19.56 -42.60 11.33
N ASP A 300 -18.73 -43.49 11.87
CA ASP A 300 -18.99 -44.93 12.00
C ASP A 300 -18.96 -45.27 13.50
#